data_AF-A0A259KXF4-F1
#
_entry.id   AF-A0A259KXF4-F1
#
_cell.length_a   1.000
_cell.length_b   1.000
_cell.length_c   1.000
_cell.angle_alpha   90.00
_cell.angle_beta   90.00
_cell.angle_gamma   90.00
#
_symmetry.space_group_name_H-M   'P 1'
#
loop_
_entity.id
_entity.type
_entity.pdbx_description
1 polymer ?
#
loop_
_entity_poly.entity_id
_entity_poly.type
_entity_poly.pdbx_seq_one_letter_code
_entity_poly.pdbx_strand_id
1 'polypeptide(L)'
;MPRIDPAHLRLAVRATVAAAIAFLLAWLLDLPKGYWAVLTAILVVQSSIGASLAVAVDRCLGTLAGGGIGVGLAMIAGPSWSLSFALLLLGTFVSAFIAARNPSFKLAPVTVVIVMLADPTHAEPWISGLERVSEIAL
;
A
#
# COMPACT_ATOMS: atom_id res chain seq x y z
N MET A 1 -20.46 21.73 23.83
CA MET A 1 -20.41 20.76 22.70
C MET A 1 -19.45 21.30 21.66
N PRO A 2 -18.46 20.52 21.19
CA PRO A 2 -17.58 20.98 20.12
C PRO A 2 -18.42 21.28 18.86
N ARG A 3 -18.25 22.46 18.26
CA ARG A 3 -18.97 22.86 17.05
C ARG A 3 -18.49 21.99 15.88
N ILE A 4 -19.42 21.39 15.15
CA ILE A 4 -19.10 20.65 13.92
C ILE A 4 -18.74 21.68 12.84
N ASP A 5 -17.49 21.65 12.37
CA ASP A 5 -17.01 22.51 11.30
C ASP A 5 -17.54 22.00 9.94
N PRO A 6 -18.17 22.84 9.11
CA PRO A 6 -18.59 22.49 7.76
C PRO A 6 -17.48 21.86 6.89
N ALA A 7 -16.22 22.26 7.09
CA ALA A 7 -15.08 21.69 6.37
C ALA A 7 -14.84 20.22 6.74
N HIS A 8 -14.97 19.87 8.03
CA HIS A 8 -14.86 18.48 8.50
C HIS A 8 -16.00 17.62 7.95
N LEU A 9 -17.23 18.16 7.92
CA LEU A 9 -18.37 17.46 7.34
C LEU A 9 -18.16 17.18 5.84
N ARG A 10 -17.65 18.17 5.09
CA ARG A 10 -17.37 18.01 3.66
C ARG A 10 -16.30 16.95 3.40
N LEU A 11 -15.25 16.89 4.22
CA LEU A 11 -14.22 15.86 4.11
C LEU A 11 -14.80 14.47 4.42
N ALA A 12 -15.60 14.35 5.48
CA ALA A 12 -16.26 13.10 5.84
C ALA A 12 -17.17 12.59 4.71
N VAL A 13 -18.00 13.47 4.13
CA VAL A 13 -18.86 13.12 2.99
C VAL A 13 -18.03 12.67 1.78
N ARG A 14 -16.94 13.38 1.45
CA ARG A 14 -16.05 12.99 0.35
C ARG A 14 -15.42 11.62 0.57
N ALA A 15 -14.93 11.34 1.77
CA ALA A 15 -14.33 10.06 2.10
C ALA A 15 -15.35 8.92 1.99
N THR A 16 -16.56 9.11 2.52
CA THR A 16 -17.65 8.13 2.42
C THR A 16 -18.07 7.87 0.97
N VAL A 17 -18.24 8.92 0.17
CA VAL A 17 -18.59 8.78 -1.25
C VAL A 17 -17.48 8.08 -2.03
N ALA A 18 -16.21 8.43 -1.79
CA ALA A 18 -15.08 7.78 -2.44
C ALA A 18 -14.99 6.29 -2.07
N ALA A 19 -15.18 5.95 -0.80
CA ALA A 19 -15.20 4.56 -0.32
C ALA A 19 -16.33 3.76 -0.96
N ALA A 20 -17.54 4.32 -1.06
CA ALA A 20 -18.69 3.68 -1.68
C ALA A 20 -18.48 3.43 -3.18
N ILE A 21 -17.93 4.43 -3.90
CA ILE A 21 -17.59 4.30 -5.32
C ILE A 21 -16.50 3.23 -5.52
N ALA A 22 -15.42 3.27 -4.73
CA ALA A 22 -14.35 2.30 -4.81
C ALA A 22 -14.83 0.88 -4.54
N PHE A 23 -15.71 0.70 -3.54
CA PHE A 23 -16.33 -0.59 -3.25
C PHE A 23 -17.17 -1.09 -4.41
N LEU A 24 -18.03 -0.24 -4.97
CA LEU A 24 -18.88 -0.60 -6.09
C LEU A 24 -18.05 -0.98 -7.32
N LEU A 25 -16.99 -0.22 -7.63
CA LEU A 25 -16.07 -0.53 -8.71
C LEU A 25 -15.33 -1.84 -8.47
N ALA A 26 -14.80 -2.06 -7.27
CA ALA A 26 -14.11 -3.29 -6.94
C ALA A 26 -15.01 -4.52 -7.03
N TRP A 27 -16.29 -4.38 -6.64
CA TRP A 27 -17.30 -5.43 -6.79
C TRP A 27 -17.67 -5.68 -8.24
N LEU A 28 -17.89 -4.62 -9.04
CA LEU A 28 -18.23 -4.74 -10.47
C LEU A 28 -17.10 -5.33 -11.32
N LEU A 29 -15.85 -5.04 -10.95
CA LEU A 29 -14.64 -5.53 -11.62
C LEU A 29 -14.16 -6.88 -11.09
N ASP A 30 -14.87 -7.47 -10.12
CA ASP A 30 -14.51 -8.72 -9.44
C ASP A 30 -13.04 -8.73 -8.96
N LEU A 31 -12.59 -7.60 -8.39
CA LEU A 31 -11.19 -7.44 -8.00
C LEU A 31 -10.85 -8.41 -6.86
N PRO A 32 -9.82 -9.25 -7.02
CA PRO A 32 -9.29 -10.02 -5.90
C PRO A 32 -8.83 -9.02 -4.83
N LYS A 33 -9.38 -9.16 -3.62
CA LYS A 33 -9.11 -8.27 -2.47
C LYS A 33 -9.52 -6.81 -2.68
N GLY A 34 -10.69 -6.58 -3.28
CA GLY A 34 -11.28 -5.24 -3.47
C GLY A 34 -11.34 -4.32 -2.23
N TYR A 35 -11.17 -4.84 -1.01
CA TYR A 35 -11.01 -4.01 0.19
C TYR A 35 -9.80 -3.06 0.12
N TRP A 36 -8.75 -3.39 -0.64
CA TRP A 36 -7.58 -2.51 -0.83
C TRP A 36 -7.93 -1.22 -1.55
N ALA A 37 -8.70 -1.30 -2.64
CA ALA A 37 -9.16 -0.13 -3.37
C ALA A 37 -9.97 0.83 -2.48
N VAL A 38 -10.81 0.27 -1.60
CA VAL A 38 -11.59 1.06 -0.62
C VAL A 38 -10.68 1.76 0.39
N LEU A 39 -9.69 1.04 0.95
CA LEU A 39 -8.70 1.61 1.86
C LEU A 39 -7.87 2.70 1.18
N THR A 40 -7.41 2.48 -0.06
CA THR A 40 -6.68 3.47 -0.86
C THR A 40 -7.52 4.73 -1.06
N ALA A 41 -8.78 4.58 -1.48
CA ALA A 41 -9.69 5.71 -1.67
C ALA A 41 -9.83 6.57 -0.39
N ILE A 42 -10.02 5.94 0.76
CA ILE A 42 -10.12 6.65 2.05
C ILE A 42 -8.82 7.37 2.40
N LEU A 43 -7.66 6.71 2.19
CA LEU A 43 -6.36 7.25 2.57
C LEU A 43 -5.91 8.40 1.65
N VAL A 44 -6.37 8.40 0.40
CA VAL A 44 -6.03 9.40 -0.61
C VAL A 44 -6.93 10.62 -0.54
N VAL A 45 -8.19 10.50 -0.08
CA VAL A 45 -9.09 11.65 0.02
C VAL A 45 -8.55 12.70 1.00
N GLN A 46 -8.29 13.90 0.49
CA GLN A 46 -7.85 15.07 1.26
C GLN A 46 -8.81 16.25 1.10
N SER A 47 -8.55 17.33 1.83
CA SER A 47 -9.34 18.57 1.79
C SER A 47 -9.33 19.25 0.40
N SER A 48 -8.30 19.02 -0.41
CA SER A 48 -8.17 19.50 -1.78
C SER A 48 -7.81 18.37 -2.76
N ILE A 49 -8.11 18.59 -4.04
CA ILE A 49 -7.79 17.62 -5.11
C ILE A 49 -6.28 17.49 -5.27
N GLY A 50 -5.54 18.60 -5.25
CA GLY A 50 -4.07 18.58 -5.35
C GLY A 50 -3.41 17.82 -4.19
N ALA A 51 -3.91 17.99 -2.96
CA ALA A 51 -3.43 17.21 -1.82
C ALA A 51 -3.77 15.72 -1.97
N SER A 52 -4.96 15.41 -2.50
CA SER A 52 -5.35 14.02 -2.74
C SER A 52 -4.44 13.37 -3.79
N LEU A 53 -4.18 14.06 -4.90
CA LEU A 53 -3.28 13.59 -5.95
C LEU A 53 -1.85 13.39 -5.44
N ALA A 54 -1.33 14.34 -4.65
CA ALA A 54 0.00 14.21 -4.04
C ALA A 54 0.08 12.94 -3.15
N VAL A 55 -0.93 12.70 -2.31
CA VAL A 55 -0.99 11.49 -1.49
C VAL A 55 -1.08 10.24 -2.36
N ALA A 56 -1.90 10.23 -3.42
CA ALA A 56 -1.96 9.09 -4.35
C ALA A 56 -0.61 8.77 -5.00
N VAL A 57 0.12 9.80 -5.45
CA VAL A 57 1.46 9.62 -6.04
C VAL A 57 2.43 9.08 -5.00
N ASP A 58 2.45 9.63 -3.78
CA ASP A 58 3.26 9.11 -2.69
C ASP A 58 2.95 7.64 -2.38
N ARG A 59 1.65 7.28 -2.36
CA ARG A 59 1.25 5.88 -2.15
C ARG A 59 1.81 4.99 -3.26
N CYS A 60 1.63 5.39 -4.52
CA CYS A 60 2.11 4.63 -5.67
C CYS A 60 3.64 4.44 -5.63
N LEU A 61 4.41 5.50 -5.38
CA LEU A 61 5.86 5.44 -5.27
C LEU A 61 6.32 4.54 -4.12
N GLY A 62 5.72 4.69 -2.94
CA GLY A 62 6.03 3.86 -1.77
C GLY A 62 5.73 2.38 -2.02
N THR A 63 4.60 2.07 -2.63
CA THR A 63 4.19 0.71 -2.98
C THR A 63 5.11 0.09 -4.03
N LEU A 64 5.39 0.80 -5.13
CA LEU A 64 6.26 0.29 -6.19
C LEU A 64 7.67 0.03 -5.68
N ALA A 65 8.24 0.97 -4.92
CA ALA A 65 9.57 0.83 -4.34
C ALA A 65 9.62 -0.32 -3.32
N GLY A 66 8.69 -0.34 -2.37
CA GLY A 66 8.65 -1.37 -1.34
C GLY A 66 8.34 -2.76 -1.91
N GLY A 67 7.47 -2.84 -2.91
CA GLY A 67 7.14 -4.06 -3.63
C GLY A 67 8.35 -4.62 -4.38
N GLY A 68 9.05 -3.78 -5.15
CA GLY A 68 10.27 -4.18 -5.85
C GLY A 68 11.36 -4.68 -4.89
N ILE A 69 11.59 -3.97 -3.79
CA ILE A 69 12.54 -4.40 -2.75
C ILE A 69 12.09 -5.73 -2.13
N GLY A 70 10.83 -5.84 -1.72
CA GLY A 70 10.28 -7.04 -1.09
C GLY A 70 10.38 -8.27 -1.98
N VAL A 71 10.02 -8.16 -3.26
CA VAL A 71 10.11 -9.25 -4.24
C VAL A 71 11.57 -9.67 -4.43
N GLY A 72 12.47 -8.70 -4.65
CA GLY A 72 13.89 -8.99 -4.84
C GLY A 72 14.50 -9.72 -3.63
N LEU A 73 14.17 -9.28 -2.42
CA LEU A 73 14.63 -9.91 -1.19
C LEU A 73 14.02 -11.30 -0.97
N ALA A 74 12.73 -11.49 -1.26
CA ALA A 74 12.08 -12.79 -1.16
C ALA A 74 12.70 -13.82 -2.12
N MET A 75 13.07 -13.39 -3.35
CA MET A 75 13.77 -14.24 -4.32
C MET A 75 15.16 -14.67 -3.83
N ILE A 76 15.89 -13.76 -3.18
CA ILE A 76 17.22 -14.06 -2.62
C ILE A 76 17.10 -14.99 -1.39
N ALA A 77 16.06 -14.81 -0.59
CA ALA A 77 15.86 -15.59 0.64
C ALA A 77 15.60 -17.08 0.38
N GLY A 78 14.82 -17.38 -0.67
CA GLY A 78 14.41 -18.74 -0.99
C GLY A 78 13.65 -19.41 0.18
N PRO A 79 13.81 -20.72 0.40
CA PRO A 79 13.11 -21.45 1.46
C PRO A 79 13.75 -21.29 2.85
N SER A 80 14.84 -20.52 2.98
CA SER A 80 15.60 -20.43 4.23
C SER A 80 14.96 -19.43 5.21
N TRP A 81 14.39 -19.94 6.30
CA TRP A 81 13.79 -19.10 7.35
C TRP A 81 14.77 -18.05 7.90
N SER A 82 16.01 -18.44 8.21
CA SER A 82 17.00 -17.54 8.81
C SER A 82 17.40 -16.41 7.85
N LEU A 83 17.52 -16.72 6.55
CA LEU A 83 17.84 -15.72 5.54
C LEU A 83 16.64 -14.81 5.27
N SER A 84 15.42 -15.35 5.18
CA SER A 84 14.18 -14.56 5.08
C SER A 84 14.06 -13.57 6.24
N PHE A 85 14.31 -14.03 7.47
CA PHE A 85 14.27 -13.16 8.64
C PHE A 85 15.33 -12.05 8.58
N ALA A 86 16.58 -12.38 8.24
CA ALA A 86 17.65 -11.39 8.11
C ALA A 86 17.36 -10.35 7.02
N LEU A 87 16.88 -10.79 5.85
CA LEU A 87 16.55 -9.91 4.73
C LEU A 87 15.29 -9.08 5.00
N LEU A 88 14.31 -9.61 5.72
CA LEU A 88 13.15 -8.85 6.18
C LEU A 88 13.59 -7.67 7.05
N LEU A 89 14.46 -7.91 8.04
CA LEU A 89 14.98 -6.87 8.92
C LEU A 89 15.79 -5.83 8.12
N LEU A 90 16.67 -6.29 7.23
CA LEU A 90 17.48 -5.41 6.39
C LEU A 90 16.61 -4.56 5.45
N GLY A 91 15.68 -5.19 4.72
CA GLY A 91 14.78 -4.53 3.78
C GLY A 91 13.87 -3.52 4.48
N THR A 92 13.33 -3.88 5.64
CA THR A 92 12.52 -2.98 6.46
C THR A 92 13.36 -1.80 6.96
N PHE A 93 14.59 -2.04 7.43
CA PHE A 93 15.48 -0.97 7.88
C PHE A 93 15.83 0.00 6.76
N VAL A 94 16.27 -0.51 5.60
CA VAL A 94 16.66 0.30 4.44
C VAL A 94 15.48 1.11 3.93
N SER A 95 14.33 0.48 3.72
CA SER A 95 13.12 1.19 3.26
C SER A 95 12.63 2.22 4.28
N ALA A 96 12.72 1.93 5.58
CA ALA A 96 12.33 2.87 6.65
C ALA A 96 13.30 4.06 6.71
N PHE A 97 14.59 3.82 6.50
CA PHE A 97 15.58 4.88 6.42
C PHE A 97 15.34 5.79 5.20
N ILE A 98 14.99 5.22 4.04
CA ILE A 98 14.60 5.99 2.85
C ILE A 98 13.34 6.81 3.14
N ALA A 99 12.31 6.21 3.74
CA ALA A 99 11.08 6.88 4.12
C ALA A 99 11.30 8.04 5.11
N ALA A 100 12.27 7.89 6.03
CA ALA A 100 12.63 8.96 6.97
C ALA A 100 13.27 10.17 6.27
N ARG A 101 13.93 9.97 5.12
CA ARG A 101 14.53 11.05 4.31
C ARG A 101 13.56 11.66 3.32
N ASN A 102 12.65 10.85 2.78
CA ASN A 102 11.66 11.30 1.81
C ASN A 102 10.27 10.70 2.17
N PRO A 103 9.34 11.54 2.69
CA PRO A 103 8.01 11.11 3.11
C PRO A 103 7.18 10.42 2.01
N SER A 104 7.50 10.64 0.73
CA SER A 104 6.84 9.95 -0.38
C SER A 104 7.01 8.43 -0.32
N PHE A 105 8.04 7.92 0.36
CA PHE A 105 8.28 6.47 0.50
C PHE A 105 7.75 5.89 1.82
N LYS A 106 6.91 6.61 2.56
CA LYS A 106 6.40 6.16 3.88
C LYS A 106 5.72 4.80 3.89
N LEU A 107 5.20 4.33 2.75
CA LEU A 107 4.58 3.00 2.62
C LEU A 107 5.55 1.89 2.21
N ALA A 108 6.77 2.22 1.77
CA ALA A 108 7.74 1.23 1.32
C ALA A 108 8.06 0.17 2.39
N PRO A 109 8.28 0.51 3.68
CA PRO A 109 8.59 -0.50 4.70
C PRO A 109 7.45 -1.47 4.95
N VAL A 110 6.22 -0.95 5.00
CA VAL A 110 5.01 -1.75 5.16
C VAL A 110 4.87 -2.71 3.98
N THR A 111 5.10 -2.21 2.75
CA THR A 111 4.99 -3.01 1.53
C THR A 111 6.07 -4.10 1.46
N VAL A 112 7.32 -3.80 1.84
CA VAL A 112 8.40 -4.79 1.95
C VAL A 112 7.98 -5.94 2.87
N VAL A 113 7.47 -5.61 4.07
CA VAL A 113 7.02 -6.61 5.03
C VAL A 113 5.86 -7.44 4.50
N ILE A 114 4.85 -6.80 3.90
CA ILE A 114 3.71 -7.50 3.29
C ILE A 114 4.18 -8.48 2.24
N VAL A 115 5.06 -8.06 1.32
CA VAL A 115 5.52 -8.92 0.22
C VAL A 115 6.39 -10.06 0.71
N MET A 116 7.30 -9.82 1.66
CA MET A 116 8.19 -10.86 2.18
C MET A 116 7.49 -11.88 3.09
N LEU A 117 6.39 -11.48 3.76
CA LEU A 117 5.60 -12.37 4.61
C LEU A 117 4.39 -12.97 3.89
N ALA A 118 4.07 -12.50 2.69
CA ALA A 118 3.02 -13.11 1.87
C ALA A 118 3.42 -14.56 1.56
N ASP A 119 2.55 -15.47 1.99
CA ASP A 119 2.72 -16.92 2.03
C ASP A 119 3.54 -17.49 0.84
N PRO A 120 4.68 -18.17 1.06
CA PRO A 120 5.49 -18.78 0.00
C PRO A 120 4.83 -19.98 -0.68
N THR A 121 3.62 -20.38 -0.25
CA THR A 121 3.25 -21.79 -0.35
C THR A 121 2.78 -22.29 -1.71
N HIS A 122 2.35 -21.50 -2.71
CA HIS A 122 1.76 -22.13 -3.91
C HIS A 122 1.96 -21.45 -5.28
N ALA A 123 2.70 -20.34 -5.41
CA ALA A 123 2.99 -19.75 -6.71
C ALA A 123 4.36 -19.06 -6.72
N GLU A 124 5.05 -19.14 -7.84
CA GLU A 124 6.38 -18.54 -8.03
C GLU A 124 6.42 -17.09 -7.49
N PRO A 125 7.42 -16.72 -6.66
CA PRO A 125 7.45 -15.45 -5.91
C PRO A 125 7.19 -14.18 -6.73
N TRP A 126 7.47 -14.22 -8.03
CA TRP A 126 7.26 -13.10 -8.95
C TRP A 126 5.77 -12.88 -9.29
N ILE A 127 4.94 -13.94 -9.36
CA ILE A 127 3.50 -13.83 -9.64
C ILE A 127 2.80 -13.23 -8.43
N SER A 128 3.06 -13.78 -7.24
CA SER A 128 2.51 -13.26 -5.98
C SER A 128 2.95 -11.81 -5.74
N GLY A 129 4.21 -11.48 -6.02
CA GLY A 129 4.72 -10.11 -5.93
C GLY A 129 3.98 -9.12 -6.84
N LEU A 130 3.82 -9.46 -8.13
CA LEU A 130 3.15 -8.60 -9.10
C LEU A 130 1.66 -8.41 -8.79
N GLU A 131 0.95 -9.48 -8.43
CA GLU A 131 -0.45 -9.40 -8.00
C GLU A 131 -0.64 -8.49 -6.79
N ARG A 132 0.32 -8.47 -5.86
CA ARG A 132 0.22 -7.59 -4.68
C ARG A 132 0.59 -6.16 -4.99
N VAL A 133 1.59 -5.93 -5.84
CA VAL A 133 1.93 -4.57 -6.27
C VAL A 133 0.76 -3.94 -7.02
N SER A 134 0.08 -4.69 -7.90
CA SER A 134 -1.14 -4.20 -8.56
C SER A 134 -2.30 -4.01 -7.57
N GLU A 135 -2.50 -4.91 -6.61
CA GLU A 135 -3.52 -4.77 -5.56
C GLU A 135 -3.30 -3.56 -4.64
N ILE A 136 -2.04 -3.24 -4.28
CA ILE A 136 -1.72 -2.13 -3.37
C ILE A 136 -1.66 -0.79 -4.13
N ALA A 137 -1.40 -0.80 -5.44
CA ALA A 137 -1.32 0.39 -6.27
C ALA A 137 -2.69 0.92 -6.74
N LEU A 138 -3.72 0.07 -6.75
CA LEU A 138 -5.13 0.42 -6.99
C LEU A 138 -5.83 0.93 -5.71
#